data_AF-A0A8S9DWW9-F1
#
_entry.id   AF-A0A8S9DWW9-F1
#
_cell.length_a   1.000
_cell.length_b   1.000
_cell.length_c   1.000
_cell.angle_alpha   90.00
_cell.angle_beta   90.00
_cell.angle_gamma   90.00
#
_symmetry.space_group_name_H-M   'P 1'
#
loop_
_entity.id
_entity.type
_entity.pdbx_description
1 polymer ?
#
loop_
_entity_poly.entity_id
_entity_poly.type
_entity_poly.pdbx_seq_one_letter_code
_entity_poly.pdbx_strand_id
1 'polypeptide(L)'
;MQWRIVVGAIAVTLACLAKWQQSKSLSGGTQPAAKKTGRSATNIVNPPAPITPDTRAYQFIASLKLGTPLSVLDHHRDVRRGPKATLPAYGGANDGMWVLKEQINLEMTAPRADKKLAFLKDFRRIVESKAAPDRKRQALLDLAARNDDYSRIIATHKKANPNWADEWVGYEETLGLKGIGSGTARKLYDAGYHRSSDLKQAGDKDIGAVKGIGPATISKIRELLEQRPGV
;
A
#
# COMPACT_ATOMS: atom_id res chain seq x y z
N MET A 1 -19.99 21.01 -20.70
CA MET A 1 -20.77 19.79 -20.38
C MET A 1 -19.81 18.62 -20.23
N GLN A 2 -19.60 18.09 -19.01
CA GLN A 2 -19.13 16.71 -18.71
C GLN A 2 -18.74 16.62 -17.22
N TRP A 3 -19.74 16.41 -16.37
CA TRP A 3 -19.62 16.21 -14.90
C TRP A 3 -20.29 14.90 -14.47
N ARG A 4 -20.02 13.79 -15.18
CA ARG A 4 -20.72 12.51 -14.94
C ARG A 4 -19.86 11.25 -14.77
N ILE A 5 -18.53 11.32 -14.81
CA ILE A 5 -17.69 10.10 -14.84
C ILE A 5 -17.00 9.79 -13.49
N VAL A 6 -16.89 10.74 -12.55
CA VAL A 6 -16.15 10.52 -11.28
C VAL A 6 -16.99 9.81 -10.19
N VAL A 7 -18.31 9.69 -10.35
CA VAL A 7 -19.18 9.09 -9.33
C VAL A 7 -19.15 7.54 -9.34
N GLY A 8 -18.72 6.90 -10.43
CA GLY A 8 -18.77 5.43 -10.57
C GLY A 8 -17.72 4.65 -9.76
N ALA A 9 -16.51 5.18 -9.59
CA ALA A 9 -15.41 4.44 -8.94
C ALA A 9 -15.51 4.45 -7.40
N ILE A 10 -16.14 5.47 -6.81
CA ILE A 10 -16.36 5.56 -5.36
C ILE A 10 -17.53 4.65 -4.92
N ALA A 11 -18.54 4.47 -5.78
CA ALA A 11 -19.71 3.63 -5.48
C ALA A 11 -19.38 2.13 -5.32
N VAL A 12 -18.41 1.61 -6.09
CA VAL A 12 -18.02 0.18 -6.02
C VAL A 12 -17.26 -0.15 -4.72
N THR A 13 -16.51 0.82 -4.18
CA THR A 13 -15.73 0.62 -2.95
C THR A 13 -16.64 0.67 -1.70
N LEU A 14 -17.66 1.51 -1.70
CA LEU A 14 -18.66 1.57 -0.62
C LEU A 14 -19.58 0.35 -0.58
N ALA A 15 -19.93 -0.23 -1.74
CA ALA A 15 -20.76 -1.43 -1.80
C ALA A 15 -20.10 -2.69 -1.18
N CYS A 16 -18.76 -2.82 -1.29
CA CYS A 16 -18.03 -3.91 -0.65
C CYS A 16 -17.96 -3.78 0.88
N LEU A 17 -17.86 -2.55 1.40
CA LEU A 17 -17.80 -2.32 2.85
C LEU A 17 -19.16 -2.52 3.52
N ALA A 18 -20.25 -2.12 2.87
CA ALA A 18 -21.61 -2.31 3.39
C ALA A 18 -22.02 -3.79 3.48
N LYS A 19 -21.68 -4.62 2.48
CA LYS A 19 -21.95 -6.07 2.52
C LYS A 19 -21.13 -6.80 3.60
N TRP A 20 -19.93 -6.31 3.92
CA TRP A 20 -19.13 -6.89 5.00
C TRP A 20 -19.70 -6.59 6.39
N GLN A 21 -20.25 -5.38 6.61
CA GLN A 21 -20.90 -5.02 7.88
C GLN A 21 -22.21 -5.78 8.12
N GLN A 22 -23.00 -6.05 7.06
CA GLN A 22 -24.26 -6.76 7.16
C GLN A 22 -24.09 -8.26 7.48
N SER A 23 -22.94 -8.85 7.15
CA SER A 23 -22.59 -10.22 7.53
C SER A 23 -22.30 -10.40 9.02
N LYS A 24 -22.02 -9.33 9.78
CA LYS A 24 -21.73 -9.41 11.22
C LYS A 24 -22.97 -9.26 12.11
N SER A 25 -24.10 -8.75 11.61
CA SER A 25 -25.29 -8.52 12.44
C SER A 25 -26.23 -9.72 12.55
N LEU A 26 -25.94 -10.84 11.87
CA LEU A 26 -26.81 -12.02 11.85
C LEU A 26 -26.42 -13.13 12.85
N SER A 27 -25.47 -12.87 13.77
CA SER A 27 -25.06 -13.84 14.80
C SER A 27 -25.62 -13.54 16.20
N GLY A 28 -26.68 -12.74 16.31
CA GLY A 28 -27.38 -12.44 17.57
C GLY A 28 -28.64 -13.28 17.76
N GLY A 29 -28.50 -14.61 17.81
CA GLY A 29 -29.61 -15.52 18.09
C GLY A 29 -29.87 -15.63 19.60
N THR A 30 -31.00 -15.07 20.06
CA THR A 30 -31.55 -15.25 21.41
C THR A 30 -31.86 -16.74 21.65
N GLN A 31 -31.20 -17.36 22.63
CA GLN A 31 -31.53 -18.71 23.10
C GLN A 31 -32.77 -18.68 24.02
N PRO A 32 -33.79 -19.52 23.78
CA PRO A 32 -34.84 -19.76 24.76
C PRO A 32 -34.36 -20.73 25.85
N ALA A 33 -34.74 -20.44 27.10
CA ALA A 33 -34.44 -21.22 28.28
C ALA A 33 -35.10 -22.61 28.23
N ALA A 34 -34.28 -23.67 28.26
CA ALA A 34 -34.72 -25.06 28.27
C ALA A 34 -34.76 -25.63 29.70
N LYS A 35 -35.92 -26.22 30.05
CA LYS A 35 -36.17 -27.01 31.27
C LYS A 35 -35.25 -28.23 31.35
N LYS A 36 -34.60 -28.40 32.50
CA LYS A 36 -33.83 -29.61 32.87
C LYS A 36 -34.77 -30.79 33.07
N THR A 37 -34.64 -31.83 32.26
CA THR A 37 -35.10 -33.19 32.58
C THR A 37 -33.91 -34.15 32.41
N GLY A 38 -33.61 -34.87 33.49
CA GLY A 38 -32.48 -35.79 33.54
C GLY A 38 -32.75 -37.07 32.76
N ARG A 39 -31.84 -37.38 31.83
CA ARG A 39 -31.62 -38.75 31.34
C ARG A 39 -30.13 -38.94 31.14
N SER A 40 -29.58 -39.92 31.86
CA SER A 40 -28.22 -40.38 31.74
C SER A 40 -28.05 -41.00 30.34
N ALA A 41 -27.40 -40.27 29.43
CA ALA A 41 -27.06 -40.74 28.10
C ALA A 41 -25.59 -41.13 28.08
N THR A 42 -25.33 -42.39 27.77
CA THR A 42 -24.01 -42.95 27.48
C THR A 42 -23.35 -42.09 26.41
N ASN A 43 -22.19 -41.53 26.74
CA ASN A 43 -21.45 -40.58 25.92
C ASN A 43 -20.81 -41.33 24.74
N ILE A 44 -21.57 -41.55 23.66
CA ILE A 44 -21.05 -42.10 22.41
C ILE A 44 -20.22 -40.99 21.77
N VAL A 45 -18.91 -41.08 21.96
CA VAL A 45 -17.93 -40.23 21.27
C VAL A 45 -18.01 -40.57 19.79
N ASN A 46 -18.74 -39.75 19.02
CA ASN A 46 -18.72 -39.84 17.57
C ASN A 46 -17.26 -39.70 17.10
N PRO A 47 -16.74 -40.64 16.29
CA PRO A 47 -15.38 -40.50 15.76
C PRO A 47 -15.29 -39.18 14.98
N PRO A 48 -14.16 -38.44 15.09
CA PRO A 48 -13.98 -37.20 14.35
C PRO A 48 -14.16 -37.47 12.86
N ALA A 49 -14.96 -36.65 12.19
CA ALA A 49 -15.19 -36.77 10.76
C ALA A 49 -13.86 -36.81 10.00
N PRO A 50 -13.73 -37.63 8.94
CA PRO A 50 -12.49 -37.71 8.17
C PRO A 50 -12.13 -36.34 7.61
N ILE A 51 -10.90 -35.91 7.87
CA ILE A 51 -10.35 -34.63 7.39
C ILE A 51 -10.16 -34.77 5.89
N THR A 52 -11.11 -34.31 5.09
CA THR A 52 -10.92 -34.25 3.64
C THR A 52 -9.88 -33.15 3.35
N PRO A 53 -8.79 -33.46 2.62
CA PRO A 53 -7.80 -32.45 2.29
C PRO A 53 -8.46 -31.37 1.41
N ASP A 54 -8.34 -30.12 1.83
CA ASP A 54 -8.85 -28.98 1.06
C ASP A 54 -8.08 -28.88 -0.26
N THR A 55 -8.70 -29.30 -1.38
CA THR A 55 -8.08 -29.29 -2.71
C THR A 55 -8.30 -27.99 -3.47
N ARG A 56 -8.96 -26.99 -2.85
CA ARG A 56 -9.30 -25.74 -3.51
C ARG A 56 -8.05 -24.99 -3.94
N ALA A 57 -8.17 -24.31 -5.07
CA ALA A 57 -7.13 -23.44 -5.61
C ALA A 57 -7.40 -22.00 -5.23
N TYR A 58 -6.40 -21.34 -4.67
CA TYR A 58 -6.40 -19.91 -4.38
C TYR A 58 -5.44 -19.21 -5.33
N GLN A 59 -5.77 -17.99 -5.72
CA GLN A 59 -4.89 -17.11 -6.47
C GLN A 59 -4.68 -15.81 -5.72
N PHE A 60 -3.43 -15.36 -5.66
CA PHE A 60 -3.08 -14.12 -5.00
C PHE A 60 -3.34 -12.93 -5.93
N ILE A 61 -4.06 -11.93 -5.43
CA ILE A 61 -4.36 -10.69 -6.15
C ILE A 61 -3.77 -9.52 -5.37
N ALA A 62 -2.64 -8.99 -5.87
CA ALA A 62 -2.08 -7.73 -5.40
C ALA A 62 -3.03 -6.54 -5.66
N SER A 63 -3.02 -5.52 -4.79
CA SER A 63 -3.97 -4.40 -4.83
C SER A 63 -3.75 -3.39 -5.97
N LEU A 64 -2.66 -3.55 -6.73
CA LEU A 64 -2.28 -2.72 -7.89
C LEU A 64 -2.37 -1.20 -7.61
N LYS A 65 -1.84 -0.77 -6.45
CA LYS A 65 -1.70 0.65 -6.06
C LYS A 65 -0.24 1.07 -6.18
N LEU A 66 0.04 2.38 -6.31
CA LEU A 66 1.42 2.91 -6.29
C LEU A 66 2.19 2.54 -5.01
N GLY A 67 1.47 2.41 -3.89
CA GLY A 67 2.05 2.03 -2.60
C GLY A 67 2.34 0.53 -2.44
N THR A 68 1.82 -0.33 -3.32
CA THR A 68 2.01 -1.79 -3.20
C THR A 68 3.49 -2.13 -3.43
N PRO A 69 4.17 -2.81 -2.49
CA PRO A 69 5.59 -3.15 -2.61
C PRO A 69 5.91 -4.02 -3.82
N LEU A 70 7.13 -3.89 -4.36
CA LEU A 70 7.58 -4.72 -5.50
C LEU A 70 7.51 -6.21 -5.18
N SER A 71 7.96 -6.60 -3.98
CA SER A 71 7.90 -7.99 -3.50
C SER A 71 6.48 -8.57 -3.54
N VAL A 72 5.45 -7.75 -3.27
CA VAL A 72 4.05 -8.18 -3.33
C VAL A 72 3.56 -8.27 -4.77
N LEU A 73 3.93 -7.28 -5.61
CA LEU A 73 3.55 -7.25 -7.03
C LEU A 73 4.13 -8.45 -7.80
N ASP A 74 5.29 -8.96 -7.39
CA ASP A 74 5.92 -10.12 -8.02
C ASP A 74 5.12 -11.41 -7.87
N HIS A 75 4.32 -11.51 -6.81
CA HIS A 75 3.43 -12.63 -6.56
C HIS A 75 2.01 -12.45 -7.11
N HIS A 76 1.73 -11.34 -7.82
CA HIS A 76 0.42 -11.14 -8.43
C HIS A 76 0.10 -12.29 -9.39
N ARG A 77 -1.07 -12.91 -9.20
CA ARG A 77 -1.58 -14.10 -9.90
C ARG A 77 -0.92 -15.43 -9.53
N ASP A 78 -0.08 -15.50 -8.50
CA ASP A 78 0.40 -16.77 -7.94
C ASP A 78 -0.78 -17.67 -7.58
N VAL A 79 -0.72 -18.94 -7.96
CA VAL A 79 -1.76 -19.93 -7.65
C VAL A 79 -1.21 -20.98 -6.70
N ARG A 80 -1.95 -21.27 -5.63
CA ARG A 80 -1.61 -22.30 -4.64
C ARG A 80 -2.84 -23.16 -4.37
N ARG A 81 -2.61 -24.42 -4.03
CA ARG A 81 -3.66 -25.35 -3.58
C ARG A 81 -3.44 -25.68 -2.12
N GLY A 82 -4.52 -25.98 -1.41
CA GLY A 82 -4.47 -26.37 -0.01
C GLY A 82 -5.35 -25.50 0.87
N PRO A 83 -5.34 -25.76 2.19
CA PRO A 83 -6.08 -24.97 3.16
C PRO A 83 -5.68 -23.50 3.13
N LYS A 84 -6.63 -22.57 3.25
CA LYS A 84 -6.34 -21.13 3.28
C LYS A 84 -5.29 -20.74 4.35
N ALA A 85 -5.27 -21.46 5.47
CA ALA A 85 -4.34 -21.22 6.57
C ALA A 85 -2.87 -21.51 6.24
N THR A 86 -2.59 -22.28 5.18
CA THR A 86 -1.21 -22.61 4.76
C THR A 86 -0.69 -21.69 3.66
N LEU A 87 -1.48 -20.70 3.23
CA LEU A 87 -1.07 -19.77 2.18
C LEU A 87 -0.07 -18.73 2.73
N PRO A 88 1.00 -18.41 1.98
CA PRO A 88 1.99 -17.44 2.43
C PRO A 88 1.42 -16.02 2.49
N ALA A 89 1.90 -15.23 3.43
CA ALA A 89 1.62 -13.79 3.48
C ALA A 89 2.68 -13.04 2.67
N TYR A 90 2.31 -12.50 1.50
CA TYR A 90 3.24 -11.73 0.67
C TYR A 90 3.38 -10.26 1.12
N GLY A 91 2.38 -9.72 1.83
CA GLY A 91 2.36 -8.34 2.32
C GLY A 91 1.25 -8.11 3.34
N GLY A 92 0.96 -6.84 3.65
CA GLY A 92 -0.13 -6.49 4.56
C GLY A 92 -1.51 -6.63 3.91
N ALA A 93 -2.57 -6.48 4.72
CA ALA A 93 -3.96 -6.58 4.26
C ALA A 93 -4.32 -5.57 3.13
N ASN A 94 -3.56 -4.48 3.00
CA ASN A 94 -3.75 -3.45 1.98
C ASN A 94 -3.00 -3.74 0.66
N ASP A 95 -2.07 -4.70 0.67
CA ASP A 95 -1.16 -4.96 -0.45
C ASP A 95 -1.67 -6.06 -1.39
N GLY A 96 -2.51 -6.97 -0.89
CA GLY A 96 -3.15 -8.00 -1.68
C GLY A 96 -3.89 -9.02 -0.84
N MET A 97 -4.56 -9.96 -1.51
CA MET A 97 -5.26 -11.05 -0.84
C MET A 97 -5.34 -12.31 -1.67
N TRP A 98 -5.45 -13.45 -0.99
CA TRP A 98 -5.78 -14.73 -1.60
C TRP A 98 -7.29 -14.86 -1.83
N VAL A 99 -7.67 -15.10 -3.07
CA VAL A 99 -9.06 -15.30 -3.50
C VAL A 99 -9.20 -16.72 -4.06
N LEU A 100 -10.34 -17.37 -3.81
CA LEU A 100 -10.61 -18.67 -4.44
C LEU A 100 -10.66 -18.51 -5.96
N LYS A 101 -9.96 -19.37 -6.69
CA LYS A 101 -9.82 -19.24 -8.15
C LYS A 101 -11.15 -19.25 -8.89
N GLU A 102 -12.13 -19.99 -8.38
CA GLU A 102 -13.50 -20.04 -8.90
C GLU A 102 -14.31 -18.76 -8.66
N GLN A 103 -13.90 -17.92 -7.71
CA GLN A 103 -14.55 -16.64 -7.39
C GLN A 103 -13.93 -15.45 -8.14
N ILE A 104 -12.88 -15.69 -8.92
CA ILE A 104 -12.20 -14.62 -9.66
C ILE A 104 -12.98 -14.35 -10.94
N ASN A 105 -13.74 -13.26 -10.93
CA ASN A 105 -14.42 -12.76 -12.13
C ASN A 105 -13.40 -12.38 -13.22
N LEU A 106 -13.77 -12.59 -14.48
CA LEU A 106 -12.95 -12.26 -15.67
C LEU A 106 -12.44 -10.80 -15.67
N GLU A 107 -13.18 -9.87 -15.06
CA GLU A 107 -12.77 -8.46 -14.97
C GLU A 107 -11.47 -8.26 -14.17
N MET A 108 -11.21 -9.08 -13.15
CA MET A 108 -9.96 -9.02 -12.37
C MET A 108 -8.74 -9.49 -13.19
N THR A 109 -8.99 -10.22 -14.28
CA THR A 109 -7.98 -10.69 -15.23
C THR A 109 -7.90 -9.86 -16.52
N ALA A 110 -8.55 -8.69 -16.56
CA ALA A 110 -8.62 -7.89 -17.77
C ALA A 110 -7.23 -7.38 -18.24
N PRO A 111 -6.97 -7.23 -19.55
CA PRO A 111 -5.69 -6.73 -20.09
C PRO A 111 -5.22 -5.37 -19.56
N ARG A 112 -6.16 -4.53 -19.09
CA ARG A 112 -5.85 -3.25 -18.43
C ARG A 112 -5.08 -3.44 -17.12
N ALA A 113 -5.35 -4.52 -16.39
CA ALA A 113 -4.65 -4.86 -15.17
C ALA A 113 -3.19 -5.22 -15.44
N ASP A 114 -2.90 -5.89 -16.57
CA ASP A 114 -1.54 -6.32 -16.93
C ASP A 114 -0.63 -5.11 -17.23
N LYS A 115 -1.15 -4.14 -17.99
CA LYS A 115 -0.42 -2.90 -18.29
C LYS A 115 -0.13 -2.10 -17.01
N LYS A 116 -1.12 -2.00 -16.12
CA LYS A 116 -0.96 -1.34 -14.83
C LYS A 116 0.04 -2.08 -13.95
N LEU A 117 0.00 -3.42 -13.91
CA LEU A 117 0.95 -4.23 -13.16
C LEU A 117 2.38 -4.01 -13.65
N ALA A 118 2.61 -4.04 -14.98
CA ALA A 118 3.93 -3.78 -15.56
C ALA A 118 4.45 -2.40 -15.16
N PHE A 119 3.61 -1.35 -15.30
CA PHE A 119 3.95 -0.01 -14.84
C PHE A 119 4.35 0.01 -13.36
N LEU A 120 3.55 -0.61 -12.50
CA LEU A 120 3.80 -0.60 -11.05
C LEU A 120 5.09 -1.34 -10.70
N LYS A 121 5.41 -2.45 -11.35
CA LYS A 121 6.68 -3.15 -11.13
C LYS A 121 7.88 -2.28 -11.49
N ASP A 122 7.84 -1.62 -12.64
CA ASP A 122 8.93 -0.73 -13.08
C ASP A 122 9.05 0.50 -12.19
N PHE A 123 7.92 1.11 -11.84
CA PHE A 123 7.84 2.22 -10.91
C PHE A 123 8.44 1.86 -9.53
N ARG A 124 8.01 0.74 -8.93
CA ARG A 124 8.51 0.31 -7.62
C ARG A 124 9.98 -0.06 -7.66
N ARG A 125 10.47 -0.64 -8.75
CA ARG A 125 11.91 -0.92 -8.93
C ARG A 125 12.76 0.36 -8.84
N ILE A 126 12.26 1.49 -9.35
CA ILE A 126 12.93 2.79 -9.24
C ILE A 126 12.84 3.32 -7.80
N VAL A 127 11.62 3.38 -7.25
CA VAL A 127 11.34 3.96 -5.92
C VAL A 127 12.05 3.20 -4.80
N GLU A 128 12.02 1.88 -4.82
CA GLU A 128 12.63 1.01 -3.82
C GLU A 128 14.13 0.79 -4.04
N SER A 129 14.71 1.31 -5.13
CA SER A 129 16.15 1.22 -5.36
C SER A 129 16.96 1.98 -4.30
N LYS A 130 18.24 1.64 -4.19
CA LYS A 130 19.21 2.38 -3.35
C LYS A 130 19.77 3.64 -4.01
N ALA A 131 19.23 4.05 -5.17
CA ALA A 131 19.72 5.22 -5.89
C ALA A 131 19.43 6.52 -5.11
N ALA A 132 20.24 7.55 -5.35
CA ALA A 132 20.01 8.88 -4.78
C ALA A 132 18.69 9.49 -5.28
N PRO A 133 18.04 10.39 -4.50
CA PRO A 133 16.76 11.00 -4.89
C PRO A 133 16.74 11.59 -6.30
N ASP A 134 17.80 12.29 -6.73
CA ASP A 134 17.86 12.89 -8.08
C ASP A 134 17.84 11.85 -9.19
N ARG A 135 18.56 10.74 -8.98
CA ARG A 135 18.61 9.62 -9.94
C ARG A 135 17.25 8.94 -10.03
N LYS A 136 16.58 8.74 -8.89
CA LYS A 136 15.20 8.20 -8.87
C LYS A 136 14.24 9.15 -9.58
N ARG A 137 14.33 10.45 -9.29
CA ARG A 137 13.51 11.49 -9.90
C ARG A 137 13.62 11.45 -11.42
N GLN A 138 14.84 11.49 -11.93
CA GLN A 138 15.08 11.42 -13.38
C GLN A 138 14.55 10.12 -13.98
N ALA A 139 14.83 8.97 -13.34
CA ALA A 139 14.34 7.69 -13.81
C ALA A 139 12.79 7.61 -13.85
N LEU A 140 12.09 8.23 -12.90
CA LEU A 140 10.63 8.32 -12.90
C LEU A 140 10.10 9.22 -14.04
N LEU A 141 10.80 10.31 -14.35
CA LEU A 141 10.46 11.17 -15.49
C LEU A 141 10.69 10.42 -16.82
N ASP A 142 11.80 9.70 -16.94
CA ASP A 142 12.13 8.90 -18.11
C ASP A 142 11.17 7.72 -18.28
N LEU A 143 10.69 7.12 -17.17
CA LEU A 143 9.71 6.02 -17.21
C LEU A 143 8.44 6.43 -17.95
N ALA A 144 8.00 7.68 -17.79
CA ALA A 144 6.84 8.22 -18.51
C ALA A 144 7.07 8.26 -20.02
N ALA A 145 8.29 8.60 -20.45
CA ALA A 145 8.64 8.76 -21.85
C ALA A 145 8.79 7.43 -22.61
N ARG A 146 8.96 6.30 -21.89
CA ARG A 146 9.21 4.98 -22.51
C ARG A 146 7.97 4.29 -23.06
N ASN A 147 6.77 4.63 -22.60
CA ASN A 147 5.55 3.91 -22.93
C ASN A 147 4.29 4.79 -22.81
N ASP A 148 3.48 4.84 -23.86
CA ASP A 148 2.24 5.64 -23.93
C ASP A 148 1.21 5.25 -22.87
N ASP A 149 1.15 3.97 -22.50
CA ASP A 149 0.27 3.51 -21.41
C ASP A 149 0.75 4.04 -20.06
N TYR A 150 2.07 4.12 -19.84
CA TYR A 150 2.65 4.65 -18.60
C TYR A 150 2.41 6.16 -18.52
N SER A 151 2.61 6.87 -19.64
CA SER A 151 2.30 8.29 -19.76
C SER A 151 0.85 8.60 -19.36
N ARG A 152 -0.13 7.78 -19.78
CA ARG A 152 -1.54 7.96 -19.39
C ARG A 152 -1.79 7.76 -17.90
N ILE A 153 -1.17 6.73 -17.30
CA ILE A 153 -1.27 6.50 -15.85
C ILE A 153 -0.67 7.69 -15.09
N ILE A 154 0.55 8.09 -15.47
CA ILE A 154 1.27 9.20 -14.84
C ILE A 154 0.54 10.53 -15.02
N ALA A 155 -0.08 10.80 -16.17
CA ALA A 155 -0.82 12.04 -16.41
C ALA A 155 -1.96 12.23 -15.40
N THR A 156 -2.61 11.15 -14.97
CA THR A 156 -3.65 11.19 -13.94
C THR A 156 -3.07 11.62 -12.58
N HIS A 157 -1.88 11.13 -12.23
CA HIS A 157 -1.19 11.53 -11.01
C HIS A 157 -0.65 12.96 -11.08
N LYS A 158 -0.04 13.36 -12.22
CA LYS A 158 0.45 14.72 -12.47
C LYS A 158 -0.65 15.78 -12.33
N LYS A 159 -1.88 15.45 -12.75
CA LYS A 159 -3.02 16.37 -12.63
C LYS A 159 -3.38 16.66 -11.16
N ALA A 160 -3.23 15.68 -10.28
CA ALA A 160 -3.48 15.86 -8.85
C ALA A 160 -2.30 16.50 -8.12
N ASN A 161 -1.07 16.16 -8.52
CA ASN A 161 0.15 16.76 -7.99
C ASN A 161 1.19 16.94 -9.11
N PRO A 162 1.50 18.18 -9.54
CA PRO A 162 2.54 18.45 -10.53
C PRO A 162 3.93 17.91 -10.15
N ASN A 163 4.22 17.85 -8.84
CA ASN A 163 5.47 17.31 -8.29
C ASN A 163 5.33 15.83 -7.83
N TRP A 164 4.42 15.06 -8.43
CA TRP A 164 4.13 13.67 -8.02
C TRP A 164 5.39 12.81 -7.81
N ALA A 165 6.42 12.93 -8.67
CA ALA A 165 7.63 12.13 -8.57
C ALA A 165 8.37 12.37 -7.25
N ASP A 166 8.36 13.62 -6.78
CA ASP A 166 9.07 14.04 -5.56
C ASP A 166 8.49 13.42 -4.28
N GLU A 167 7.24 12.95 -4.32
CA GLU A 167 6.63 12.19 -3.22
C GLU A 167 7.27 10.81 -3.03
N TRP A 168 7.90 10.26 -4.07
CA TRP A 168 8.32 8.86 -4.12
C TRP A 168 9.83 8.67 -4.13
N VAL A 169 10.62 9.73 -4.26
CA VAL A 169 12.10 9.60 -4.33
C VAL A 169 12.77 9.45 -2.97
N GLY A 170 12.04 9.72 -1.88
CA GLY A 170 12.50 9.48 -0.51
C GLY A 170 13.49 10.51 0.03
N TYR A 171 13.21 11.81 -0.18
CA TYR A 171 14.02 12.89 0.39
C TYR A 171 14.06 12.82 1.93
N GLU A 172 12.94 12.47 2.57
CA GLU A 172 12.84 12.36 4.03
C GLU A 172 13.76 11.27 4.59
N GLU A 173 13.77 10.08 3.97
CA GLU A 173 14.62 8.98 4.36
C GLU A 173 16.10 9.32 4.20
N THR A 174 16.43 10.01 3.11
CA THR A 174 17.80 10.44 2.78
C THR A 174 18.33 11.43 3.82
N LEU A 175 17.50 12.40 4.21
CA LEU A 175 17.82 13.36 5.28
C LEU A 175 17.67 12.77 6.68
N GLY A 176 17.05 11.60 6.80
CA GLY A 176 16.70 10.99 8.08
C GLY A 176 15.59 11.72 8.84
N LEU A 177 14.78 12.53 8.17
CA LEU A 177 13.71 13.38 8.71
C LEU A 177 12.32 12.85 8.35
N LYS A 178 11.99 11.64 8.81
CA LYS A 178 10.64 11.08 8.57
C LYS A 178 9.57 11.95 9.23
N GLY A 179 8.55 12.34 8.47
CA GLY A 179 7.40 13.11 8.96
C GLY A 179 7.51 14.63 8.79
N ILE A 180 8.54 15.15 8.10
CA ILE A 180 8.65 16.58 7.79
C ILE A 180 7.86 17.00 6.54
N GLY A 181 7.47 16.04 5.69
CA GLY A 181 6.81 16.27 4.42
C GLY A 181 7.80 16.34 3.26
N SER A 182 7.48 15.63 2.17
CA SER A 182 8.31 15.51 0.97
C SER A 182 8.68 16.86 0.35
N GLY A 183 7.76 17.84 0.37
CA GLY A 183 8.01 19.18 -0.13
C GLY A 183 9.07 19.95 0.67
N THR A 184 9.07 19.82 1.99
CA THR A 184 10.08 20.44 2.86
C THR A 184 11.42 19.74 2.72
N ALA A 185 11.42 18.40 2.74
CA ALA A 185 12.61 17.60 2.54
C ALA A 185 13.27 17.87 1.18
N ARG A 186 12.47 18.02 0.12
CA ARG A 186 12.96 18.43 -1.21
C ARG A 186 13.66 19.79 -1.16
N LYS A 187 13.06 20.80 -0.52
CA LYS A 187 13.68 22.15 -0.45
C LYS A 187 15.03 22.13 0.26
N LEU A 188 15.14 21.36 1.35
CA LEU A 188 16.41 21.16 2.05
C LEU A 188 17.43 20.46 1.14
N TYR A 189 16.98 19.44 0.42
CA TYR A 189 17.82 18.73 -0.52
C TYR A 189 18.30 19.62 -1.68
N ASP A 190 17.41 20.40 -2.28
CA ASP A 190 17.70 21.37 -3.34
C ASP A 190 18.64 22.50 -2.84
N ALA A 191 18.66 22.76 -1.53
CA ALA A 191 19.58 23.70 -0.88
C ALA A 191 20.98 23.11 -0.57
N GLY A 192 21.22 21.85 -0.93
CA GLY A 192 22.51 21.17 -0.77
C GLY A 192 22.64 20.33 0.50
N TYR A 193 21.58 20.18 1.29
CA TYR A 193 21.58 19.27 2.44
C TYR A 193 21.23 17.86 1.96
N HIS A 194 22.18 16.92 2.00
CA HIS A 194 21.97 15.57 1.49
C HIS A 194 21.92 14.50 2.58
N ARG A 195 22.28 14.85 3.81
CA ARG A 195 22.31 13.93 4.96
C ARG A 195 21.92 14.65 6.24
N SER A 196 21.57 13.88 7.27
CA SER A 196 21.29 14.41 8.61
C SER A 196 22.47 15.15 9.24
N SER A 197 23.71 14.76 8.90
CA SER A 197 24.94 15.44 9.33
C SER A 197 24.99 16.89 8.89
N ASP A 198 24.58 17.16 7.66
CA ASP A 198 24.67 18.48 7.04
C ASP A 198 23.72 19.45 7.78
N LEU A 199 22.54 18.95 8.15
CA LEU A 199 21.55 19.69 8.94
C LEU A 199 21.94 19.88 10.40
N LYS A 200 22.72 18.97 10.99
CA LYS A 200 23.27 19.12 12.35
C LYS A 200 24.36 20.19 12.39
N GLN A 201 25.19 20.25 11.35
CA GLN A 201 26.28 21.22 11.24
C GLN A 201 25.78 22.62 10.83
N ALA A 202 24.72 22.69 10.03
CA ALA A 202 24.12 23.95 9.63
C ALA A 202 23.52 24.71 10.82
N GLY A 203 23.70 26.03 10.85
CA GLY A 203 23.04 26.89 11.82
C GLY A 203 21.56 27.07 11.49
N ASP A 204 20.75 27.44 12.48
CA ASP A 204 19.32 27.73 12.27
C ASP A 204 19.09 28.84 11.24
N LYS A 205 20.01 29.81 11.18
CA LYS A 205 19.99 30.89 10.19
C LYS A 205 20.16 30.36 8.76
N ASP A 206 21.02 29.37 8.55
CA ASP A 206 21.30 28.80 7.23
C ASP A 206 20.12 27.95 6.74
N ILE A 207 19.53 27.17 7.65
CA ILE A 207 18.31 26.39 7.36
C ILE A 207 17.13 27.33 7.08
N GLY A 208 17.00 28.41 7.85
CA GLY A 208 15.95 29.42 7.68
C GLY A 208 16.11 30.28 6.42
N ALA A 209 17.29 30.33 5.81
CA ALA A 209 17.49 30.99 4.52
C ALA A 209 16.80 30.25 3.35
N VAL A 210 16.46 28.97 3.53
CA VAL A 210 15.77 28.18 2.50
C VAL A 210 14.32 28.65 2.36
N LYS A 211 13.93 29.02 1.14
CA LYS A 211 12.61 29.60 0.85
C LYS A 211 11.45 28.73 1.32
N GLY A 212 10.66 29.29 2.24
CA GLY A 212 9.47 28.63 2.79
C GLY A 212 9.78 27.57 3.84
N ILE A 213 10.92 27.68 4.51
CA ILE A 213 11.21 27.03 5.79
C ILE A 213 11.16 28.12 6.87
N GLY A 214 10.22 28.00 7.80
CA GLY A 214 10.05 28.96 8.88
C GLY A 214 10.58 28.43 10.22
N PRO A 215 10.59 29.28 11.27
CA PRO A 215 11.09 28.90 12.60
C PRO A 215 10.45 27.63 13.16
N ALA A 216 9.13 27.46 13.00
CA ALA A 216 8.41 26.26 13.46
C ALA A 216 8.91 24.97 12.76
N THR A 217 9.23 25.06 11.47
CA THR A 217 9.80 23.93 10.72
C THR A 217 11.21 23.62 11.20
N ILE A 218 12.02 24.63 11.51
CA ILE A 218 13.37 24.47 12.05
C ILE A 218 13.31 23.75 13.40
N SER A 219 12.45 24.21 14.32
CA SER A 219 12.26 23.53 15.62
C SER A 219 11.88 22.06 15.44
N LYS A 220 10.97 21.75 14.51
CA LYS A 220 10.60 20.38 14.18
C LYS A 220 11.76 19.57 13.60
N ILE A 221 12.60 20.17 12.75
CA ILE A 221 13.81 19.52 12.22
C ILE A 221 14.75 19.14 13.37
N ARG A 222 15.01 20.07 14.29
CA ARG A 222 15.89 19.83 15.44
C ARG A 222 15.37 18.71 16.34
N GLU A 223 14.09 18.74 16.66
CA GLU A 223 13.44 17.67 17.42
C GLU A 223 13.60 16.30 16.75
N LEU A 224 13.34 16.19 15.44
CA LEU A 224 13.52 14.94 14.70
C LEU A 224 14.98 14.45 14.67
N LEU A 225 15.94 15.36 14.66
CA LEU A 225 17.38 15.03 14.69
C LEU A 225 17.84 14.56 16.08
N GLU A 226 17.22 15.06 17.15
CA GLU A 226 17.48 14.67 18.54
C GLU A 226 16.86 13.31 18.89
N GLN A 227 15.62 13.06 18.43
CA GLN A 227 14.91 11.79 18.65
C GLN A 227 15.60 10.57 18.01
N ARG A 228 16.64 10.80 17.21
CA ARG A 228 17.48 9.76 16.61
C ARG A 228 18.89 9.78 17.20
N PRO A 229 19.07 9.42 18.49
CA PRO A 229 20.41 9.25 19.05
C PRO A 229 21.06 8.05 18.36
N GLY A 230 22.18 8.30 17.67
CA GLY A 230 23.16 7.31 17.22
C GLY A 230 22.65 6.04 16.53
N VAL A 231 22.74 6.00 15.20
CA VAL A 231 23.14 4.75 14.51
C VAL A 231 24.65 4.77 14.44
#